data_AF-A0A9E6QW80-F1
#
_entry.id   AF-A0A9E6QW80-F1
#
_cell.length_a   1.000
_cell.length_b   1.000
_cell.length_c   1.000
_cell.angle_alpha   90.00
_cell.angle_beta   90.00
_cell.angle_gamma   90.00
#
_symmetry.space_group_name_H-M   'P 1'
#
loop_
_entity.id
_entity.type
_entity.pdbx_description
1 polymer ?
#
loop_
_entity_poly.entity_id
_entity_poly.type
_entity_poly.pdbx_seq_one_letter_code
_entity_poly.pdbx_strand_id
1 'polypeptide(L)'
;MENERLVMDRNEAYAALDSVKYTQGKLAERTQWPLWRHALFALAETVLVFGISLPLPGTLAGFGIAMLITIFTVRDDKQRYGLFVSGWQGGRTRIVLLILIAFVLAMAFVSFSARGEPIPAPTAVVASLATFAGCLIGSLMWQKIYRAELREGDPR
;
A
#
# COMPACT_ATOMS: atom_id res chain seq x y z
N MET A 1 -2.01 1.28 53.62
CA MET A 1 -2.28 0.69 52.28
C MET A 1 -2.21 1.84 51.31
N GLU A 2 -0.99 2.11 50.89
CA GLU A 2 -0.54 3.40 50.37
C GLU A 2 -0.69 3.43 48.84
N ASN A 3 -1.06 4.60 48.34
CA ASN A 3 -1.37 4.91 46.95
C ASN A 3 -0.12 4.69 46.07
N GLU A 4 0.11 3.47 45.58
CA GLU A 4 1.00 3.16 44.45
C GLU A 4 0.40 3.67 43.13
N ARG A 5 0.01 4.95 43.09
CA ARG A 5 -0.17 5.65 41.83
C ARG A 5 1.20 5.84 41.23
N LEU A 6 1.56 4.92 40.34
CA LEU A 6 2.55 4.99 39.29
C LEU A 6 2.80 6.44 38.80
N VAL A 7 3.62 7.19 39.52
CA VAL A 7 4.28 8.38 38.98
C VAL A 7 5.47 7.82 38.23
N MET A 8 5.26 7.49 36.96
CA MET A 8 6.35 7.09 36.07
C MET A 8 7.45 8.14 36.15
N ASP A 9 8.65 7.73 36.55
CA ASP A 9 9.76 8.65 36.69
C ASP A 9 10.01 9.33 35.33
N ARG A 10 10.26 10.63 35.34
CA ARG A 10 10.48 11.40 34.13
C ARG A 10 11.61 10.80 33.29
N ASN A 11 12.64 10.25 33.95
CA ASN A 11 13.75 9.57 33.28
C ASN A 11 13.32 8.24 32.65
N GLU A 12 12.44 7.49 33.30
CA GLU A 12 11.86 6.25 32.77
C GLU A 12 10.98 6.54 31.54
N ALA A 13 10.20 7.62 31.58
CA ALA A 13 9.43 8.09 30.42
C ALA A 13 10.32 8.52 29.24
N TYR A 14 11.42 9.24 29.50
CA TYR A 14 12.38 9.60 28.45
C TYR A 14 13.11 8.38 27.88
N ALA A 15 13.54 7.43 28.72
CA ALA A 15 14.16 6.19 28.28
C ALA A 15 13.21 5.34 27.44
N ALA A 16 11.93 5.27 27.81
CA ALA A 16 10.90 4.60 27.04
C ALA A 16 10.71 5.26 25.66
N LEU A 17 10.62 6.60 25.59
CA LEU A 17 10.51 7.34 24.33
C LEU A 17 11.73 7.12 23.41
N ASP A 18 12.94 7.13 23.96
CA ASP A 18 14.16 6.89 23.19
C ASP A 18 14.22 5.45 22.65
N SER A 19 13.72 4.47 23.41
CA SER A 19 13.61 3.09 22.94
C SER A 19 12.64 2.93 21.76
N VAL A 20 11.54 3.69 21.76
CA VAL A 20 10.57 3.72 20.65
C VAL A 20 11.21 4.35 19.41
N LYS A 21 11.85 5.52 19.54
CA LYS A 21 12.54 6.19 18.44
C LYS A 21 13.62 5.31 17.82
N TYR A 22 14.41 4.63 18.66
CA TYR A 22 15.43 3.69 18.20
C TYR A 22 14.83 2.54 17.39
N THR A 23 13.71 1.98 17.87
CA THR A 23 13.00 0.89 17.19
C THR A 23 12.39 1.34 15.86
N GLN A 24 11.79 2.53 15.82
CA GLN A 24 11.25 3.13 14.59
C GLN A 24 12.35 3.41 13.57
N GLY A 25 13.52 3.87 14.00
CA GLY A 25 14.71 4.03 13.15
C GLY A 25 15.13 2.71 12.49
N LYS A 26 15.27 1.63 13.27
CA LYS A 26 15.56 0.29 12.72
C LYS A 26 14.48 -0.21 11.77
N LEU A 27 13.21 0.08 12.07
CA LEU A 27 12.11 -0.28 11.19
C LEU A 27 12.18 0.47 9.85
N ALA A 28 12.57 1.75 9.85
CA ALA A 28 12.72 2.58 8.66
C ALA A 28 13.81 2.07 7.70
N GLU A 29 14.85 1.44 8.25
CA GLU A 29 15.91 0.79 7.47
C GLU A 29 15.42 -0.51 6.81
N ARG A 30 14.57 -1.27 7.51
CA ARG A 30 14.01 -2.53 7.01
C ARG A 30 12.84 -2.35 6.05
N THR A 31 12.13 -1.22 6.10
CA THR A 31 10.99 -0.93 5.21
C THR A 31 11.44 -0.29 3.89
N GLN A 32 12.47 -0.87 3.27
CA GLN A 32 12.84 -0.58 1.89
C GLN A 32 12.50 -1.78 1.03
N TRP A 33 11.41 -1.66 0.28
CA TRP A 33 11.03 -2.67 -0.68
C TRP A 33 11.71 -2.42 -2.04
N PRO A 34 12.10 -3.48 -2.74
CA PRO A 34 12.64 -3.40 -4.09
C PRO A 34 11.56 -3.01 -5.10
N LEU A 35 11.96 -2.44 -6.23
CA LEU A 35 11.04 -1.93 -7.27
C LEU A 35 10.04 -2.98 -7.77
N TRP A 36 10.45 -4.25 -7.85
CA TRP A 36 9.58 -5.32 -8.32
C TRP A 36 8.37 -5.54 -7.39
N ARG A 37 8.50 -5.29 -6.08
CA ARG A 37 7.38 -5.38 -5.13
C ARG A 37 6.34 -4.30 -5.41
N HIS A 38 6.78 -3.08 -5.72
CA HIS A 38 5.88 -2.00 -6.12
C HIS A 38 5.22 -2.27 -7.48
N ALA A 39 5.97 -2.89 -8.40
CA ALA A 39 5.44 -3.32 -9.69
C ALA A 39 4.36 -4.41 -9.54
N LEU A 40 4.49 -5.34 -8.60
CA LEU A 40 3.44 -6.33 -8.32
C LEU A 40 2.17 -5.69 -7.76
N PHE A 41 2.30 -4.73 -6.84
CA PHE A 41 1.14 -3.96 -6.38
C PHE A 41 0.46 -3.25 -7.55
N ALA A 42 1.23 -2.52 -8.37
CA ALA A 42 0.70 -1.85 -9.56
C ALA A 42 0.05 -2.83 -10.54
N LEU A 43 0.65 -4.01 -10.73
CA LEU A 43 0.12 -5.06 -11.60
C LEU A 43 -1.21 -5.61 -11.07
N ALA A 44 -1.34 -5.85 -9.77
CA ALA A 44 -2.60 -6.31 -9.18
C ALA A 44 -3.74 -5.33 -9.44
N GLU A 45 -3.51 -4.04 -9.20
CA GLU A 45 -4.51 -2.98 -9.47
C GLU A 45 -4.82 -2.86 -10.97
N THR A 46 -3.81 -2.98 -11.82
CA THR A 46 -3.97 -2.94 -13.29
C THR A 46 -4.83 -4.08 -13.80
N VAL A 47 -4.59 -5.30 -13.30
CA VAL A 47 -5.38 -6.48 -13.67
C VAL A 47 -6.83 -6.34 -13.21
N LEU A 48 -7.07 -5.79 -12.01
CA LEU A 48 -8.41 -5.47 -11.55
C LEU A 48 -9.11 -4.47 -12.46
N VAL A 49 -8.46 -3.33 -12.72
CA VAL A 49 -9.04 -2.27 -13.57
C VAL A 49 -9.32 -2.80 -14.97
N PHE A 50 -8.38 -3.52 -15.60
CA PHE A 50 -8.62 -4.11 -16.91
C PHE A 50 -9.76 -5.13 -16.89
N GLY A 51 -9.78 -6.02 -15.89
CA GLY A 51 -10.78 -7.09 -15.77
C GLY A 51 -12.22 -6.57 -15.65
N ILE A 52 -12.42 -5.37 -15.11
CA ILE A 52 -13.75 -4.73 -15.02
C ILE A 52 -14.36 -4.45 -16.41
N SER A 53 -13.54 -4.18 -17.44
CA SER A 53 -14.03 -3.98 -18.81
C SER A 53 -14.51 -5.28 -19.48
N LEU A 54 -14.08 -6.44 -18.97
CA LEU A 54 -14.36 -7.74 -19.57
C LEU A 54 -15.77 -8.26 -19.20
N PRO A 55 -16.29 -9.25 -19.93
CA PRO A 55 -17.46 -10.03 -19.51
C PRO A 55 -17.21 -10.72 -18.16
N LEU A 56 -18.29 -11.15 -17.49
CA LEU A 56 -18.24 -11.71 -16.14
C LEU A 56 -17.14 -12.77 -15.91
N PRO A 57 -16.91 -13.76 -16.80
CA PRO A 57 -15.81 -14.72 -16.62
C PRO A 57 -14.43 -14.05 -16.59
N GLY A 58 -14.20 -13.06 -17.46
CA GLY A 58 -12.95 -12.29 -17.51
C GLY A 58 -12.76 -11.40 -16.30
N THR A 59 -13.84 -10.77 -15.81
CA THR A 59 -13.82 -10.01 -14.55
C THR A 59 -13.44 -10.89 -13.38
N LEU A 60 -14.09 -12.06 -13.23
CA LEU A 60 -13.78 -13.01 -12.15
C LEU A 60 -12.34 -13.53 -12.24
N ALA A 61 -11.84 -13.82 -13.44
CA ALA A 61 -10.45 -14.20 -13.65
C ALA A 61 -9.49 -13.08 -13.24
N GLY A 62 -9.78 -11.82 -13.59
CA GLY A 62 -9.00 -10.66 -13.16
C GLY A 62 -8.93 -10.52 -11.64
N PHE A 63 -10.07 -10.63 -10.95
CA PHE A 63 -10.10 -10.65 -9.48
C PHE A 63 -9.27 -11.78 -8.88
N GLY A 64 -9.38 -12.99 -9.44
CA GLY A 64 -8.60 -14.14 -9.01
C GLY A 64 -7.09 -13.91 -9.16
N ILE A 65 -6.64 -13.41 -10.31
CA ILE A 65 -5.23 -13.12 -10.57
C ILE A 65 -4.71 -12.02 -9.63
N ALA A 66 -5.45 -10.92 -9.48
CA ALA A 66 -5.07 -9.85 -8.57
C ALA A 66 -4.94 -10.35 -7.12
N MET A 67 -5.88 -11.16 -6.66
CA MET A 67 -5.81 -11.79 -5.34
C MET A 67 -4.58 -12.67 -5.19
N LEU A 68 -4.23 -13.47 -6.20
CA LEU A 68 -3.02 -14.30 -6.19
C LEU A 68 -1.75 -13.45 -6.11
N ILE A 69 -1.67 -12.35 -6.87
CA ILE A 69 -0.54 -11.41 -6.79
C ILE A 69 -0.43 -10.81 -5.39
N THR A 70 -1.55 -10.39 -4.79
CA THR A 70 -1.56 -9.86 -3.42
C THR A 70 -1.12 -10.92 -2.40
N ILE A 71 -1.63 -12.14 -2.48
CA ILE A 71 -1.24 -13.25 -1.58
C ILE A 71 0.25 -13.55 -1.72
N PHE A 72 0.76 -13.64 -2.95
CA PHE A 72 2.17 -13.83 -3.22
C PHE A 72 3.01 -12.71 -2.61
N THR A 73 2.63 -11.45 -2.83
CA THR A 73 3.33 -10.28 -2.28
C THR A 73 3.35 -10.30 -0.74
N VAL A 74 2.22 -10.60 -0.09
CA VAL A 74 2.14 -10.70 1.37
C VAL A 74 2.99 -11.84 1.91
N ARG A 75 3.00 -12.99 1.23
CA ARG A 75 3.82 -14.14 1.62
C ARG A 75 5.30 -13.85 1.46
N ASP A 76 5.70 -13.26 0.32
CA ASP A 76 7.08 -12.87 0.08
C ASP A 76 7.55 -11.81 1.10
N ASP A 77 6.73 -10.79 1.37
CA ASP A 77 7.04 -9.76 2.37
C ASP A 77 7.30 -10.38 3.76
N LYS A 78 6.44 -11.32 4.18
CA LYS A 78 6.62 -12.05 5.44
C LYS A 78 7.86 -12.95 5.43
N GLN A 79 8.16 -13.61 4.32
CA GLN A 79 9.30 -14.52 4.21
C GLN A 79 10.64 -13.78 4.17
N ARG A 80 10.73 -12.67 3.42
CA ARG A 80 11.98 -11.91 3.22
C ARG A 80 12.25 -10.90 4.32
N TYR A 81 11.21 -10.22 4.81
CA TYR A 81 11.35 -9.09 5.73
C TYR A 81 10.81 -9.38 7.14
N GLY A 82 10.17 -10.54 7.34
CA GLY A 82 9.61 -10.96 8.63
C GLY A 82 8.35 -10.20 9.05
N LEU A 83 7.83 -9.32 8.19
CA LEU A 83 6.67 -8.48 8.48
C LEU A 83 5.94 -8.08 7.20
N PHE A 84 4.64 -7.81 7.34
CA PHE A 84 3.83 -7.18 6.31
C PHE A 84 3.27 -5.86 6.86
N VAL A 85 3.51 -4.76 6.15
CA VAL A 85 2.96 -3.44 6.50
C VAL A 85 1.70 -3.19 5.68
N SER A 86 0.57 -3.08 6.35
CA SER A 86 -0.68 -2.63 5.71
C SER A 86 -0.50 -1.23 5.15
N GLY A 87 -1.10 -0.94 3.99
CA GLY A 87 -1.16 0.42 3.44
C GLY A 87 -1.94 1.38 4.33
N TRP A 88 -2.82 0.88 5.20
CA TRP A 88 -3.58 1.66 6.18
C TRP A 88 -2.69 2.02 7.38
N GLN A 89 -1.88 3.06 7.22
CA GLN A 89 -1.07 3.64 8.30
C GLN A 89 -1.61 5.02 8.70
N GLY A 90 -1.26 5.47 9.90
CA GLY A 90 -1.52 6.84 10.36
C GLY A 90 -0.67 7.87 9.61
N GLY A 91 -0.97 9.16 9.80
CA GLY A 91 -0.17 10.25 9.25
C GLY A 91 -0.40 10.54 7.76
N ARG A 92 0.64 11.08 7.11
CA ARG A 92 0.65 11.55 5.71
C ARG A 92 0.53 10.39 4.72
N THR A 93 0.96 9.19 5.09
CA THR A 93 0.77 7.98 4.26
C THR A 93 -0.70 7.67 4.01
N ARG A 94 -1.61 8.01 4.92
CA ARG A 94 -3.05 7.86 4.74
C ARG A 94 -3.58 8.72 3.59
N ILE A 95 -3.07 9.94 3.44
CA ILE A 95 -3.46 10.84 2.36
C ILE A 95 -3.08 10.24 1.01
N VAL A 96 -1.86 9.68 0.90
CA VAL A 96 -1.41 8.98 -0.32
C VAL A 96 -2.32 7.78 -0.63
N LEU A 97 -2.68 7.00 0.38
CA LEU A 97 -3.60 5.88 0.21
C LEU A 97 -4.98 6.35 -0.30
N LEU A 98 -5.56 7.39 0.30
CA LEU A 98 -6.86 7.91 -0.13
C LEU A 98 -6.83 8.45 -1.56
N ILE A 99 -5.75 9.12 -1.95
CA ILE A 99 -5.52 9.57 -3.33
C ILE A 99 -5.45 8.37 -4.28
N LEU A 100 -4.70 7.33 -3.91
CA LEU A 100 -4.60 6.11 -4.73
C LEU A 100 -5.94 5.39 -4.87
N ILE A 101 -6.71 5.28 -3.79
CA ILE A 101 -8.06 4.69 -3.84
C ILE A 101 -8.96 5.49 -4.79
N ALA A 102 -9.01 6.81 -4.64
CA ALA A 102 -9.82 7.67 -5.51
C ALA A 102 -9.39 7.55 -6.98
N PHE A 103 -8.09 7.51 -7.24
CA PHE A 103 -7.52 7.32 -8.57
C PHE A 103 -7.89 5.97 -9.18
N VAL A 104 -7.71 4.86 -8.45
CA VAL A 104 -8.06 3.51 -8.93
C VAL A 104 -9.56 3.39 -9.18
N LEU A 105 -10.40 3.95 -8.31
CA LEU A 105 -11.86 3.97 -8.52
C LEU A 105 -12.24 4.75 -9.78
N ALA A 106 -11.60 5.89 -10.05
CA ALA A 106 -11.82 6.65 -11.28
C ALA A 106 -11.40 5.84 -12.51
N MET A 107 -10.26 5.16 -12.48
CA MET A 107 -9.81 4.30 -13.58
C MET A 107 -10.68 3.07 -13.77
N ALA A 108 -11.18 2.48 -12.68
CA ALA A 108 -12.16 1.40 -12.72
C ALA A 108 -13.47 1.85 -13.38
N PHE A 109 -13.95 3.06 -13.08
CA PHE A 109 -15.12 3.64 -13.75
C PHE A 109 -14.87 3.85 -15.25
N VAL A 110 -13.72 4.40 -15.63
CA VAL A 110 -13.33 4.56 -17.05
C VAL A 110 -13.30 3.20 -17.76
N SER A 111 -12.65 2.21 -17.15
CA SER A 111 -12.59 0.84 -17.68
C SER A 111 -13.97 0.18 -17.80
N PHE A 112 -14.85 0.40 -16.82
CA PHE A 112 -16.23 -0.07 -16.88
C PHE A 112 -17.01 0.58 -18.02
N SER A 113 -16.84 1.89 -18.24
CA SER A 113 -17.51 2.62 -19.31
C SER A 113 -17.09 2.17 -20.72
N ALA A 114 -15.95 1.49 -20.84
CA ALA A 114 -15.45 0.91 -22.08
C ALA A 114 -16.19 -0.39 -22.49
N ARG A 115 -17.13 -0.88 -21.67
CA ARG A 115 -17.95 -2.05 -22.03
C ARG A 115 -18.80 -1.75 -23.26
N GLY A 116 -18.62 -2.56 -24.30
CA GLY A 116 -19.24 -2.36 -25.62
C GLY A 116 -18.23 -2.01 -26.71
N GLU A 117 -17.01 -1.63 -26.33
CA GLU A 117 -15.88 -1.60 -27.26
C GLU A 117 -15.46 -3.02 -27.66
N PRO A 118 -14.81 -3.19 -28.84
CA PRO A 118 -14.14 -4.43 -29.19
C PRO A 118 -13.12 -4.83 -28.14
N ILE A 119 -12.94 -6.13 -27.90
CA ILE A 119 -11.95 -6.63 -26.93
C ILE A 119 -10.59 -6.80 -27.65
N PRO A 120 -9.47 -6.26 -27.13
CA PRO A 120 -9.39 -5.42 -25.93
C PRO A 120 -9.84 -3.97 -26.20
N ALA A 121 -10.64 -3.43 -25.29
CA ALA A 121 -11.20 -2.09 -25.37
C ALA A 121 -10.07 -1.04 -25.25
N PRO A 122 -9.78 -0.20 -26.27
CA PRO A 122 -8.71 0.80 -26.19
C PRO A 122 -8.81 1.69 -24.95
N THR A 123 -10.02 2.08 -24.57
CA THR A 123 -10.25 2.91 -23.36
C THR A 123 -9.84 2.17 -22.09
N ALA A 124 -10.16 0.88 -21.98
CA ALA A 124 -9.75 0.05 -20.85
C ALA A 124 -8.24 -0.17 -20.82
N VAL A 125 -7.59 -0.32 -21.96
CA VAL A 125 -6.13 -0.45 -22.05
C VAL A 125 -5.45 0.82 -21.55
N VAL A 126 -5.90 2.00 -21.98
CA VAL A 126 -5.36 3.29 -21.51
C VAL A 126 -5.56 3.45 -20.00
N ALA A 127 -6.77 3.16 -19.48
CA ALA A 127 -7.06 3.21 -18.05
C ALA A 127 -6.16 2.25 -17.25
N SER A 128 -5.88 1.07 -17.80
CA SER A 128 -5.02 0.06 -17.17
C SER A 128 -3.55 0.51 -17.13
N LEU A 129 -3.03 1.05 -18.24
CA LEU A 129 -1.65 1.60 -18.28
C LEU A 129 -1.49 2.79 -17.33
N ALA A 130 -2.48 3.68 -17.28
CA ALA A 130 -2.51 4.79 -16.32
C ALA A 130 -2.54 4.25 -14.88
N THR A 131 -3.36 3.23 -14.61
CA THR A 131 -3.43 2.57 -13.30
C THR A 131 -2.08 2.01 -12.89
N PHE A 132 -1.39 1.30 -13.78
CA PHE A 132 -0.06 0.74 -13.51
C PHE A 132 0.93 1.84 -13.12
N ALA A 133 1.04 2.88 -13.94
CA ALA A 133 1.96 3.98 -13.69
C ALA A 133 1.64 4.72 -12.39
N GLY A 134 0.36 5.07 -12.17
CA GLY A 134 -0.11 5.77 -10.99
C GLY A 134 0.11 4.98 -9.71
N CYS A 135 -0.22 3.69 -9.71
CA CYS A 135 -0.03 2.81 -8.56
C CYS A 135 1.45 2.56 -8.26
N LEU A 136 2.30 2.41 -9.29
CA LEU A 136 3.74 2.25 -9.11
C LEU A 136 4.35 3.50 -8.45
N ILE A 137 4.06 4.68 -9.00
CA ILE A 137 4.55 5.96 -8.47
C ILE A 137 4.01 6.18 -7.05
N GLY A 138 2.71 6.00 -6.85
CA GLY A 138 2.09 6.20 -5.54
C GLY A 138 2.63 5.23 -4.48
N SER A 139 2.91 3.98 -4.85
CA SER A 139 3.51 2.99 -3.94
C SER A 139 4.94 3.39 -3.53
N LEU A 140 5.74 3.94 -4.45
CA LEU A 140 7.07 4.46 -4.17
C LEU A 140 7.02 5.71 -3.28
N MET A 141 6.10 6.64 -3.57
CA MET A 141 5.86 7.83 -2.75
C MET A 141 5.41 7.45 -1.33
N TRP A 142 4.50 6.49 -1.22
CA TRP A 142 4.03 5.97 0.06
C TRP A 142 5.18 5.43 0.89
N GLN A 143 6.06 4.59 0.32
CA GLN A 143 7.24 4.09 1.03
C GLN A 143 8.16 5.24 1.47
N LYS A 144 8.41 6.22 0.59
CA LYS A 144 9.27 7.36 0.91
C LYS A 144 8.74 8.14 2.12
N ILE A 145 7.45 8.43 2.14
CA ILE A 145 6.79 9.16 3.23
C ILE A 145 6.77 8.32 4.50
N TYR A 146 6.41 7.04 4.40
CA TYR A 146 6.38 6.11 5.54
C TYR A 146 7.74 6.02 6.25
N ARG A 147 8.82 5.97 5.48
CA ARG A 147 10.18 5.96 6.02
C ARG A 147 10.59 7.28 6.65
N ALA A 148 10.15 8.41 6.10
CA ALA A 148 10.39 9.72 6.69
C ALA A 148 9.68 9.83 8.05
N GLU A 149 8.42 9.42 8.13
CA GLU A 149 7.64 9.41 9.38
C GLU A 149 8.26 8.52 10.45
N LEU A 150 8.78 7.34 10.07
CA LEU A 150 9.49 6.46 10.99
C LEU A 150 10.81 7.08 11.51
N ARG A 151 11.50 7.88 10.70
CA ARG A 151 12.76 8.54 11.10
C ARG A 151 12.52 9.76 11.99
N GLU A 152 11.43 10.47 11.74
CA GLU A 152 11.02 11.64 12.52
C GLU A 152 10.45 11.26 13.90
N GLY A 153 10.09 9.99 14.08
CA GLY A 153 9.51 9.48 15.31
C GLY A 153 8.09 9.98 15.57
N ASP A 154 7.35 10.25 14.49
CA ASP A 154 6.02 10.85 14.54
C ASP A 154 5.04 9.96 15.33
N PRO A 155 4.45 10.43 16.45
CA PRO A 155 3.47 9.68 17.21
C PRO A 155 2.19 9.55 16.38
N ARG A 156 1.99 8.36 15.78
CA ARG A 156 0.87 8.04 14.90
C ARG A 156 -0.50 8.08 15.60
#